data_AF-A0A3D5MPG7-F1
#
_entry.id   AF-A0A3D5MPG7-F1
#
_cell.length_a   1.000
_cell.length_b   1.000
_cell.length_c   1.000
_cell.angle_alpha   90.00
_cell.angle_beta   90.00
_cell.angle_gamma   90.00
#
_symmetry.space_group_name_H-M   'P 1'
#
loop_
_entity.id
_entity.type
_entity.pdbx_description
1 polymer ?
#
loop_
_entity_poly.entity_id
_entity_poly.type
_entity_poly.pdbx_seq_one_letter_code
_entity_poly.pdbx_strand_id
1 'polypeptide(L)'
;MQITVRAAALSVVSNTTLVVAKLAAGLAMGSVSVMSEAVHSGLDLAAALIALFSVRRSSQPPDEEHRYGHGKIENLSALVEALLIFVAVGWIVAEALRELLGGAEVASLGVGFVVMAASGLVNYAVSEHLFRVGRRADSLALQADALHLRTDVYTSASVALGLVVIHFTGASVLDPIIALGVAALILKAAWDLILKSLGPLLDVRLPVQEEKVLREIVESFRDEYVEFHKLRTRKAGPERHIDLHLVVHPDRSLADAHDLADRIEQAVEERWDRTSLLIHMEPCQARDCAGCGNPCRTPPGDRRAGIPERERRGPDREAAGGPN
;
A
#
# COMPACT_ATOMS: atom_id res chain seq x y z
N MET A 1 6.80 2.07 13.53
CA MET A 1 6.40 0.69 13.90
C MET A 1 5.38 0.64 15.05
N GLN A 2 5.65 1.20 16.24
CA GLN A 2 4.68 1.11 17.36
C GLN A 2 3.32 1.78 17.06
N ILE A 3 3.30 2.83 16.24
CA ILE A 3 2.06 3.58 15.95
C ILE A 3 1.07 2.74 15.14
N THR A 4 1.52 1.96 14.14
CA THR A 4 0.62 1.13 13.31
C THR A 4 0.02 -0.01 14.12
N VAL A 5 0.82 -0.70 14.94
CA VAL A 5 0.34 -1.77 15.83
C VAL A 5 -0.64 -1.22 16.88
N ARG A 6 -0.36 -0.04 17.45
CA ARG A 6 -1.29 0.61 18.41
C ARG A 6 -2.61 1.01 17.74
N ALA A 7 -2.57 1.49 16.50
CA ALA A 7 -3.76 1.84 15.73
C ALA A 7 -4.60 0.58 15.42
N ALA A 8 -3.99 -0.50 14.96
CA ALA A 8 -4.70 -1.78 14.76
C ALA A 8 -5.25 -2.34 16.08
N ALA A 9 -4.51 -2.23 17.19
CA ALA A 9 -4.99 -2.67 18.50
C ALA A 9 -6.19 -1.83 18.99
N LEU A 10 -6.20 -0.52 18.71
CA LEU A 10 -7.35 0.34 18.97
C LEU A 10 -8.59 -0.14 18.20
N SER A 11 -8.43 -0.52 16.93
CA SER A 11 -9.51 -1.11 16.13
C SER A 11 -10.08 -2.36 16.78
N VAL A 12 -9.21 -3.31 17.17
CA VAL A 12 -9.62 -4.54 17.86
C VAL A 12 -10.35 -4.26 19.17
N VAL A 13 -9.82 -3.37 20.01
CA VAL A 13 -10.46 -3.00 21.30
C VAL A 13 -11.82 -2.34 21.06
N SER A 14 -11.92 -1.46 20.06
CA SER A 14 -13.18 -0.82 19.69
C SER A 14 -14.21 -1.83 19.23
N ASN A 15 -13.87 -2.69 18.25
CA ASN A 15 -14.77 -3.70 17.73
C ASN A 15 -15.19 -4.72 18.79
N THR A 16 -14.26 -5.15 19.66
CA THR A 16 -14.59 -6.02 20.80
C THR A 16 -15.64 -5.36 21.70
N THR A 17 -15.45 -4.07 22.00
CA THR A 17 -16.36 -3.29 22.84
C THR A 17 -17.75 -3.19 22.19
N LEU A 18 -17.81 -2.90 20.90
CA LEU A 18 -19.06 -2.79 20.15
C LEU A 18 -19.81 -4.13 20.06
N VAL A 19 -19.10 -5.23 19.81
CA VAL A 19 -19.69 -6.58 19.80
C VAL A 19 -20.33 -6.90 21.14
N VAL A 20 -19.60 -6.70 22.25
CA VAL A 20 -20.11 -6.99 23.60
C VAL A 20 -21.30 -6.09 23.93
N ALA A 21 -21.23 -4.80 23.62
CA ALA A 21 -22.31 -3.85 23.88
C ALA A 21 -23.58 -4.18 23.08
N LYS A 22 -23.45 -4.45 21.77
CA LYS A 22 -24.57 -4.83 20.90
C LYS A 22 -25.18 -6.17 21.32
N LEU A 23 -24.36 -7.16 21.64
CA LEU A 23 -24.85 -8.47 22.10
C LEU A 23 -25.62 -8.35 23.43
N ALA A 24 -25.07 -7.62 24.40
CA ALA A 24 -25.74 -7.38 25.68
C ALA A 24 -27.07 -6.64 25.50
N ALA A 25 -27.09 -5.59 24.67
CA ALA A 25 -28.32 -4.86 24.34
C ALA A 25 -29.35 -5.74 23.62
N GLY A 26 -28.92 -6.53 22.62
CA GLY A 26 -29.79 -7.43 21.87
C GLY A 26 -30.44 -8.49 22.75
N LEU A 27 -29.68 -9.09 23.67
CA LEU A 27 -30.19 -10.07 24.63
C LEU A 27 -31.14 -9.44 25.65
N ALA A 28 -30.79 -8.28 26.21
CA ALA A 28 -31.63 -7.58 27.19
C ALA A 28 -32.97 -7.12 26.59
N MET A 29 -32.97 -6.75 25.31
CA MET A 29 -34.16 -6.31 24.58
C MET A 29 -34.96 -7.45 23.93
N GLY A 30 -34.38 -8.65 23.83
CA GLY A 30 -34.94 -9.74 23.01
C GLY A 30 -35.02 -9.38 21.51
N SER A 31 -34.12 -8.52 21.02
CA SER A 31 -34.18 -7.99 19.65
C SER A 31 -33.29 -8.78 18.70
N VAL A 32 -33.92 -9.54 17.81
CA VAL A 32 -33.23 -10.28 16.74
C VAL A 32 -32.42 -9.34 15.83
N SER A 33 -32.95 -8.15 15.54
CA SER A 33 -32.25 -7.15 14.72
C SER A 33 -30.94 -6.68 15.37
N VAL A 34 -30.96 -6.33 16.67
CA VAL A 34 -29.75 -5.91 17.39
C VAL A 34 -28.75 -7.07 17.55
N MET A 35 -29.25 -8.31 17.71
CA MET A 35 -28.39 -9.50 17.72
C MET A 35 -27.72 -9.76 16.37
N SER A 36 -28.44 -9.58 15.25
CA SER A 36 -27.88 -9.66 13.90
C SER A 36 -26.77 -8.63 13.70
N GLU A 37 -26.98 -7.41 14.19
CA GLU A 37 -25.97 -6.33 14.16
C GLU A 37 -24.75 -6.63 15.03
N ALA A 38 -24.91 -7.39 16.12
CA ALA A 38 -23.79 -7.88 16.93
C ALA A 38 -22.97 -8.95 16.19
N VAL A 39 -23.62 -9.82 15.41
CA VAL A 39 -22.93 -10.80 14.54
C VAL A 39 -22.15 -10.09 13.45
N HIS A 40 -22.73 -9.06 12.82
CA HIS A 40 -22.05 -8.22 11.84
C HIS A 40 -20.78 -7.60 12.44
N SER A 41 -20.87 -6.98 13.62
CA SER A 41 -19.67 -6.49 14.32
C SER A 41 -18.68 -7.56 14.75
N GLY A 42 -19.10 -8.82 14.84
CA GLY A 42 -18.18 -9.95 15.00
C GLY A 42 -17.30 -10.16 13.77
N LEU A 43 -17.83 -9.93 12.56
CA LEU A 43 -17.06 -9.94 11.31
C LEU A 43 -16.10 -8.75 11.27
N ASP A 44 -16.53 -7.56 11.71
CA ASP A 44 -15.67 -6.38 11.84
C ASP A 44 -14.49 -6.66 12.78
N LEU A 45 -14.75 -7.31 13.92
CA LEU A 45 -13.71 -7.74 14.85
C LEU A 45 -12.76 -8.75 14.21
N ALA A 46 -13.26 -9.71 13.43
CA ALA A 46 -12.42 -10.65 12.71
C ALA A 46 -11.51 -9.92 11.70
N ALA A 47 -12.03 -8.97 10.94
CA ALA A 47 -11.24 -8.14 10.03
C ALA A 47 -10.15 -7.35 10.78
N ALA A 48 -10.50 -6.70 11.89
CA ALA A 48 -9.54 -5.96 12.72
C ALA A 48 -8.43 -6.86 13.32
N LEU A 49 -8.77 -8.10 13.68
CA LEU A 49 -7.79 -9.09 14.15
C LEU A 49 -6.83 -9.51 13.02
N ILE A 50 -7.33 -9.70 11.80
CA ILE A 50 -6.49 -9.97 10.62
C ILE A 50 -5.55 -8.79 10.37
N ALA A 51 -6.07 -7.56 10.38
CA ALA A 51 -5.26 -6.36 10.22
C ALA A 51 -4.17 -6.23 11.30
N LEU A 52 -4.51 -6.47 12.57
CA LEU A 52 -3.55 -6.45 13.68
C LEU A 52 -2.48 -7.53 13.56
N PHE A 53 -2.87 -8.76 13.22
CA PHE A 53 -1.95 -9.85 12.95
C PHE A 53 -1.00 -9.49 11.81
N SER A 54 -1.56 -9.00 10.71
CA SER A 54 -0.83 -8.63 9.51
C SER A 54 0.20 -7.54 9.79
N VAL A 55 -0.20 -6.42 10.41
CA VAL A 55 0.70 -5.31 10.74
C VAL A 55 1.81 -5.75 11.69
N ARG A 56 1.51 -6.65 12.63
CA ARG A 56 2.52 -7.20 13.54
C ARG A 56 3.50 -8.11 12.82
N ARG A 57 3.03 -8.98 11.94
CA ARG A 57 3.89 -9.94 11.23
C ARG A 57 4.70 -9.25 10.14
N SER A 58 4.12 -8.30 9.40
CA SER A 58 4.81 -7.50 8.38
C SER A 58 5.95 -6.67 8.95
N SER A 59 5.82 -6.22 10.21
CA SER A 59 6.83 -5.42 10.90
C SER A 59 8.01 -6.23 11.43
N GLN A 60 8.01 -7.56 11.26
CA GLN A 60 9.13 -8.39 11.71
C GLN A 60 10.29 -8.32 10.72
N PRO A 61 11.54 -8.27 11.22
CA PRO A 61 12.71 -8.27 10.35
C PRO A 61 12.75 -9.54 9.48
N PRO A 62 13.54 -9.53 8.39
CA PRO A 62 13.80 -10.71 7.59
C PRO A 62 14.25 -11.91 8.43
N ASP A 63 13.75 -13.10 8.10
CA ASP A 63 14.14 -14.36 8.71
C ASP A 63 14.74 -15.32 7.66
N GLU A 64 15.05 -16.56 8.04
CA GLU A 64 15.67 -17.54 7.13
C GLU A 64 14.77 -17.93 5.96
N GLU A 65 13.45 -18.00 6.19
CA GLU A 65 12.45 -18.33 5.16
C GLU A 65 12.07 -17.10 4.32
N HIS A 66 12.12 -15.90 4.91
CA HIS A 66 11.70 -14.63 4.31
C HIS A 66 12.85 -13.63 4.28
N ARG A 67 13.85 -13.86 3.42
CA ARG A 67 15.06 -13.02 3.29
C ARG A 67 14.79 -11.56 2.88
N TYR A 68 13.65 -11.30 2.23
CA TYR A 68 13.20 -9.94 1.87
C TYR A 68 12.25 -9.33 2.91
N GLY A 69 12.01 -10.01 4.04
CA GLY A 69 11.06 -9.56 5.05
C GLY A 69 9.62 -9.98 4.78
N HIS A 70 8.72 -9.44 5.60
CA HIS A 70 7.33 -9.89 5.71
C HIS A 70 6.31 -8.88 5.17
N GLY A 71 6.78 -7.82 4.51
CA GLY A 71 5.94 -6.69 4.09
C GLY A 71 4.71 -7.10 3.25
N LYS A 72 4.84 -8.10 2.36
CA LYS A 72 3.75 -8.58 1.50
C LYS A 72 2.54 -9.13 2.28
N ILE A 73 2.69 -9.48 3.56
CA ILE A 73 1.57 -9.92 4.41
C ILE A 73 0.51 -8.81 4.53
N GLU A 74 0.91 -7.53 4.60
CA GLU A 74 -0.05 -6.41 4.62
C GLU A 74 -0.87 -6.30 3.34
N ASN A 75 -0.26 -6.56 2.18
CA ASN A 75 -0.98 -6.58 0.92
C ASN A 75 -2.00 -7.72 0.88
N LEU A 76 -1.63 -8.89 1.41
CA LEU A 76 -2.52 -10.04 1.47
C LEU A 76 -3.71 -9.77 2.42
N SER A 77 -3.45 -9.23 3.62
CA SER A 77 -4.51 -8.82 4.57
C SER A 77 -5.47 -7.82 3.94
N ALA A 78 -4.93 -6.77 3.32
CA ALA A 78 -5.74 -5.74 2.66
C ALA A 78 -6.57 -6.30 1.51
N LEU A 79 -6.05 -7.30 0.77
CA LEU A 79 -6.81 -8.01 -0.26
C LEU A 79 -7.95 -8.84 0.33
N VAL A 80 -7.68 -9.61 1.40
CA VAL A 80 -8.71 -10.40 2.10
C VAL A 80 -9.82 -9.50 2.62
N GLU A 81 -9.49 -8.39 3.27
CA GLU A 81 -10.46 -7.43 3.77
C GLU A 81 -11.27 -6.78 2.64
N ALA A 82 -10.64 -6.42 1.53
CA ALA A 82 -11.35 -5.88 0.37
C ALA A 82 -12.34 -6.89 -0.24
N LEU A 83 -12.00 -8.19 -0.22
CA LEU A 83 -12.90 -9.26 -0.64
C LEU A 83 -14.07 -9.43 0.34
N LEU A 84 -13.84 -9.32 1.65
CA LEU A 84 -14.92 -9.33 2.65
C LEU A 84 -15.92 -8.18 2.39
N ILE A 85 -15.41 -6.98 2.14
CA ILE A 85 -16.24 -5.81 1.79
C ILE A 85 -17.01 -6.09 0.49
N PHE A 86 -16.36 -6.66 -0.52
CA PHE A 86 -17.00 -6.99 -1.79
C PHE A 86 -18.18 -7.97 -1.61
N VAL A 87 -17.99 -9.00 -0.78
CA VAL A 87 -19.06 -9.96 -0.42
C VAL A 87 -20.19 -9.26 0.34
N ALA A 88 -19.87 -8.41 1.32
CA ALA A 88 -20.86 -7.66 2.09
C ALA A 88 -21.71 -6.74 1.19
N VAL A 89 -21.08 -6.03 0.24
CA VAL A 89 -21.79 -5.22 -0.76
C VAL A 89 -22.67 -6.07 -1.66
N GLY A 90 -22.20 -7.23 -2.10
CA GLY A 90 -23.01 -8.17 -2.88
C GLY A 90 -24.27 -8.60 -2.15
N TRP A 91 -24.17 -8.84 -0.83
CA TRP A 91 -25.31 -9.13 0.02
C TRP A 91 -26.29 -7.95 0.12
N ILE A 92 -25.79 -6.73 0.34
CA ILE A 92 -26.62 -5.50 0.41
C ILE A 92 -27.37 -5.28 -0.91
N VAL A 93 -26.71 -5.44 -2.05
CA VAL A 93 -27.35 -5.31 -3.36
C VAL A 93 -28.44 -6.37 -3.54
N ALA A 94 -28.18 -7.62 -3.15
CA ALA A 94 -29.19 -8.68 -3.24
C ALA A 94 -30.42 -8.37 -2.38
N GLU A 95 -30.23 -7.84 -1.17
CA GLU A 95 -31.33 -7.49 -0.27
C GLU A 95 -32.13 -6.28 -0.77
N ALA A 96 -31.46 -5.22 -1.19
CA ALA A 96 -32.12 -4.04 -1.76
C ALA A 96 -32.94 -4.39 -3.02
N LEU A 97 -32.45 -5.31 -3.86
CA LEU A 97 -33.22 -5.81 -5.01
C LEU A 97 -34.44 -6.64 -4.61
N ARG A 98 -34.35 -7.44 -3.53
CA ARG A 98 -35.49 -8.19 -3.00
C ARG A 98 -36.56 -7.25 -2.45
N GLU A 99 -36.17 -6.22 -1.70
CA GLU A 99 -37.09 -5.22 -1.16
C GLU A 99 -37.81 -4.46 -2.28
N LEU A 100 -37.11 -4.14 -3.37
CA LEU A 100 -37.69 -3.48 -4.54
C LEU A 100 -38.78 -4.33 -5.23
N LEU A 101 -38.67 -5.66 -5.14
CA LEU A 101 -39.57 -6.62 -5.78
C LEU A 101 -40.69 -7.13 -4.86
N GLY A 102 -40.44 -7.21 -3.55
CA GLY A 102 -41.34 -7.81 -2.55
C GLY A 102 -42.04 -6.83 -1.61
N GLY A 103 -41.60 -5.56 -1.56
CA GLY A 103 -42.01 -4.62 -0.52
C GLY A 103 -41.32 -4.91 0.83
N ALA A 104 -40.92 -3.86 1.55
CA ALA A 104 -40.17 -3.98 2.80
C ALA A 104 -41.11 -3.92 4.03
N GLU A 105 -40.87 -4.77 5.02
CA GLU A 105 -41.34 -4.51 6.38
C GLU A 105 -40.39 -3.52 7.03
N VAL A 106 -40.90 -2.33 7.38
CA VAL A 106 -40.11 -1.28 8.03
C VAL A 106 -39.72 -1.76 9.43
N ALA A 107 -38.43 -1.96 9.67
CA ALA A 107 -37.91 -2.30 10.98
C ALA A 107 -38.31 -1.22 12.01
N SER A 108 -38.87 -1.64 13.15
CA SER A 108 -39.29 -0.71 14.19
C SER A 108 -38.09 0.02 14.79
N LEU A 109 -38.12 1.36 14.74
CA LEU A 109 -37.14 2.24 15.37
C LEU A 109 -37.27 2.22 16.90
N GLY A 110 -36.68 1.21 17.54
CA GLY A 110 -36.57 1.11 19.00
C GLY A 110 -35.25 1.64 19.55
N VAL A 111 -34.95 1.31 20.82
CA VAL A 111 -33.66 1.61 21.48
C VAL A 111 -32.45 1.08 20.69
N GLY A 112 -32.64 0.04 19.86
CA GLY A 112 -31.62 -0.48 18.95
C GLY A 112 -31.05 0.57 17.99
N PHE A 113 -31.86 1.56 17.57
CA PHE A 113 -31.39 2.66 16.72
C PHE A 113 -30.32 3.52 17.41
N VAL A 114 -30.48 3.79 18.71
CA VAL A 114 -29.50 4.57 19.48
C VAL A 114 -28.17 3.81 19.59
N VAL A 115 -28.23 2.49 19.82
CA VAL A 115 -27.05 1.63 19.88
C VAL A 115 -26.34 1.58 18.52
N MET A 116 -27.08 1.46 17.43
CA MET A 116 -26.54 1.49 16.07
C MET A 116 -25.90 2.84 15.75
N ALA A 117 -26.58 3.95 16.03
CA ALA A 117 -26.07 5.29 15.79
C ALA A 117 -24.79 5.58 16.61
N ALA A 118 -24.76 5.18 17.88
CA ALA A 118 -23.56 5.30 18.71
C ALA A 118 -22.41 4.45 18.16
N SER A 119 -22.70 3.23 17.72
CA SER A 119 -21.69 2.34 17.10
C SER A 119 -21.14 2.93 15.81
N GLY A 120 -21.99 3.49 14.95
CA GLY A 120 -21.58 4.17 13.73
C GLY A 120 -20.67 5.37 14.01
N LEU A 121 -20.93 6.15 15.06
CA LEU A 121 -20.04 7.26 15.43
C LEU A 121 -18.66 6.77 15.88
N VAL A 122 -18.62 5.69 16.67
CA VAL A 122 -17.36 5.05 17.09
C VAL A 122 -16.59 4.52 15.88
N ASN A 123 -17.25 3.77 15.00
CA ASN A 123 -16.63 3.25 13.76
C ASN A 123 -16.10 4.38 12.88
N TYR A 124 -16.82 5.50 12.75
CA TYR A 124 -16.35 6.66 12.00
C TYR A 124 -15.08 7.26 12.63
N ALA A 125 -15.06 7.47 13.94
CA ALA A 125 -13.93 8.05 14.65
C ALA A 125 -12.68 7.16 14.55
N VAL A 126 -12.84 5.84 14.73
CA VAL A 126 -11.75 4.86 14.61
C VAL A 126 -11.28 4.76 13.16
N SER A 127 -12.19 4.65 12.20
CA SER A 127 -11.88 4.64 10.77
C SER A 127 -11.04 5.86 10.36
N GLU A 128 -11.42 7.06 10.80
CA GLU A 128 -10.67 8.27 10.47
C GLU A 128 -9.26 8.27 11.08
N HIS A 129 -9.10 7.75 12.30
CA HIS A 129 -7.80 7.56 12.91
C HIS A 129 -6.95 6.55 12.13
N LEU A 130 -7.52 5.38 11.78
CA LEU A 130 -6.85 4.33 11.03
C LEU A 130 -6.43 4.82 9.63
N PHE A 131 -7.29 5.53 8.91
CA PHE A 131 -6.94 6.14 7.63
C PHE A 131 -5.76 7.11 7.75
N ARG A 132 -5.75 7.93 8.79
CA ARG A 132 -4.67 8.90 9.03
C ARG A 132 -3.35 8.20 9.31
N VAL A 133 -3.35 7.17 10.17
CA VAL A 133 -2.14 6.40 10.49
C VAL A 133 -1.70 5.57 9.28
N GLY A 134 -2.63 4.86 8.64
CA GLY A 134 -2.39 4.00 7.48
C GLY A 134 -1.77 4.76 6.31
N ARG A 135 -2.31 5.94 5.96
CA ARG A 135 -1.70 6.78 4.90
C ARG A 135 -0.32 7.31 5.26
N ARG A 136 -0.09 7.71 6.52
CA ARG A 136 1.22 8.20 6.97
C ARG A 136 2.27 7.10 7.02
N ALA A 137 1.87 5.89 7.37
CA ALA A 137 2.76 4.74 7.51
C ALA A 137 2.88 3.89 6.24
N ASP A 138 2.18 4.26 5.16
CA ASP A 138 2.03 3.48 3.92
C ASP A 138 1.53 2.04 4.19
N SER A 139 0.64 1.88 5.17
CA SER A 139 0.08 0.59 5.57
C SER A 139 -1.26 0.37 4.88
N LEU A 140 -1.30 -0.61 3.98
CA LEU A 140 -2.53 -0.97 3.27
C LEU A 140 -3.50 -1.74 4.16
N ALA A 141 -2.99 -2.56 5.09
CA ALA A 141 -3.86 -3.29 6.03
C ALA A 141 -4.67 -2.32 6.92
N LEU A 142 -4.05 -1.27 7.47
CA LEU A 142 -4.79 -0.26 8.23
C LEU A 142 -5.79 0.53 7.38
N GLN A 143 -5.47 0.77 6.11
CA GLN A 143 -6.39 1.47 5.20
C GLN A 143 -7.58 0.59 4.82
N ALA A 144 -7.37 -0.73 4.69
CA ALA A 144 -8.42 -1.70 4.47
C ALA A 144 -9.36 -1.80 5.67
N ASP A 145 -8.82 -1.91 6.88
CA ASP A 145 -9.60 -1.98 8.12
C ASP A 145 -10.40 -0.69 8.33
N ALA A 146 -9.77 0.45 8.06
CA ALA A 146 -10.44 1.74 8.05
C ALA A 146 -11.61 1.79 7.05
N LEU A 147 -11.45 1.23 5.85
CA LEU A 147 -12.49 1.20 4.83
C LEU A 147 -13.63 0.23 5.21
N HIS A 148 -13.32 -0.89 5.85
CA HIS A 148 -14.31 -1.82 6.38
C HIS A 148 -15.23 -1.09 7.38
N LEU A 149 -14.64 -0.46 8.40
CA LEU A 149 -15.41 0.34 9.37
C LEU A 149 -16.17 1.51 8.71
N ARG A 150 -15.61 2.12 7.66
CA ARG A 150 -16.29 3.19 6.90
C ARG A 150 -17.51 2.66 6.15
N THR A 151 -17.43 1.41 5.67
CA THR A 151 -18.53 0.74 4.98
C THR A 151 -19.72 0.61 5.92
N ASP A 152 -19.51 0.17 7.16
CA ASP A 152 -20.58 0.04 8.16
C ASP A 152 -21.23 1.38 8.51
N VAL A 153 -20.43 2.45 8.55
CA VAL A 153 -20.94 3.81 8.76
C VAL A 153 -21.82 4.23 7.59
N TYR A 154 -21.38 3.99 6.35
CA TYR A 154 -22.13 4.38 5.16
C TYR A 154 -23.42 3.56 5.00
N THR A 155 -23.40 2.27 5.30
CA THR A 155 -24.60 1.42 5.27
C THR A 155 -25.58 1.80 6.38
N SER A 156 -25.09 2.06 7.60
CA SER A 156 -25.95 2.55 8.70
C SER A 156 -26.56 3.92 8.38
N ALA A 157 -25.77 4.82 7.78
CA ALA A 157 -26.23 6.14 7.36
C ALA A 157 -27.22 6.05 6.20
N SER A 158 -27.05 5.09 5.27
CA SER A 158 -27.98 4.90 4.14
C SER A 158 -29.36 4.47 4.64
N VAL A 159 -29.41 3.50 5.57
CA VAL A 159 -30.66 3.06 6.20
C VAL A 159 -31.32 4.20 6.99
N ALA A 160 -30.54 4.93 7.79
CA ALA A 160 -31.06 6.07 8.54
C ALA A 160 -31.65 7.15 7.62
N LEU A 161 -30.96 7.45 6.51
CA LEU A 161 -31.44 8.39 5.50
C LEU A 161 -32.71 7.87 4.81
N GLY A 162 -32.75 6.60 4.43
CA GLY A 162 -33.93 5.97 3.82
C GLY A 162 -35.16 6.07 4.71
N LEU A 163 -35.02 5.77 6.01
CA LEU A 163 -36.12 5.89 6.98
C LEU A 163 -36.61 7.34 7.14
N VAL A 164 -35.71 8.32 7.19
CA VAL A 164 -36.09 9.75 7.24
C VAL A 164 -36.85 10.14 5.97
N VAL A 165 -36.38 9.71 4.80
CA VAL A 165 -37.05 9.98 3.52
C VAL A 165 -38.43 9.33 3.47
N ILE A 166 -38.57 8.07 3.89
CA ILE A 166 -39.85 7.37 3.98
C ILE A 166 -40.80 8.11 4.92
N HIS A 167 -40.32 8.58 6.07
CA HIS A 167 -41.15 9.30 7.04
C HIS A 167 -41.81 10.55 6.44
N PHE A 168 -41.10 11.32 5.61
CA PHE A 168 -41.63 12.54 4.99
C PHE A 168 -42.37 12.32 3.67
N THR A 169 -42.00 11.30 2.89
CA THR A 169 -42.53 11.09 1.53
C THR A 169 -43.55 9.94 1.42
N GLY A 170 -43.52 9.00 2.37
CA GLY A 170 -44.27 7.74 2.29
C GLY A 170 -43.75 6.77 1.22
N ALA A 171 -42.69 7.10 0.48
CA ALA A 171 -42.20 6.30 -0.64
C ALA A 171 -41.17 5.26 -0.18
N SER A 172 -41.65 4.07 0.19
CA SER A 172 -40.80 2.93 0.62
C SER A 172 -39.76 2.49 -0.40
N VAL A 173 -40.00 2.73 -1.69
CA VAL A 173 -39.07 2.42 -2.79
C VAL A 173 -37.77 3.23 -2.73
N LEU A 174 -37.76 4.36 -2.01
CA LEU A 174 -36.57 5.22 -1.94
C LEU A 174 -35.45 4.62 -1.08
N ASP A 175 -35.76 3.82 -0.08
CA ASP A 175 -34.75 3.18 0.79
C ASP A 175 -33.83 2.20 0.02
N PRO A 176 -34.35 1.20 -0.73
CA PRO A 176 -33.51 0.32 -1.53
C PRO A 176 -32.75 1.07 -2.64
N ILE A 177 -33.29 2.18 -3.18
CA ILE A 177 -32.57 3.02 -4.15
C ILE A 177 -31.36 3.70 -3.50
N ILE A 178 -31.53 4.26 -2.30
CA ILE A 178 -30.45 4.89 -1.53
C ILE A 178 -29.40 3.83 -1.17
N ALA A 179 -29.84 2.66 -0.69
CA ALA A 179 -28.95 1.53 -0.38
C ALA A 179 -28.12 1.08 -1.59
N LEU A 180 -28.73 0.94 -2.77
CA LEU A 180 -28.03 0.62 -4.02
C LEU A 180 -27.02 1.70 -4.42
N GLY A 181 -27.36 2.98 -4.26
CA GLY A 181 -26.46 4.10 -4.53
C GLY A 181 -25.22 4.06 -3.63
N VAL A 182 -25.40 3.81 -2.33
CA VAL A 182 -24.29 3.69 -1.37
C VAL A 182 -23.48 2.42 -1.60
N ALA A 183 -24.13 1.30 -1.89
CA ALA A 183 -23.46 0.06 -2.29
C ALA A 183 -22.55 0.25 -3.51
N ALA A 184 -22.96 1.02 -4.52
CA ALA A 184 -22.11 1.32 -5.68
C ALA A 184 -20.85 2.11 -5.30
N LEU A 185 -20.94 3.06 -4.36
CA LEU A 185 -19.79 3.81 -3.85
C LEU A 185 -18.82 2.90 -3.08
N ILE A 186 -19.34 2.03 -2.23
CA ILE A 186 -18.54 1.06 -1.47
C ILE A 186 -17.89 0.06 -2.44
N LEU A 187 -18.63 -0.44 -3.43
CA LEU A 187 -18.12 -1.38 -4.43
C LEU A 187 -16.92 -0.81 -5.17
N LYS A 188 -17.01 0.46 -5.59
CA LYS A 188 -15.87 1.16 -6.21
C LYS A 188 -14.68 1.22 -5.26
N ALA A 189 -14.90 1.59 -3.99
CA ALA A 189 -13.81 1.69 -3.02
C ALA A 189 -13.14 0.33 -2.75
N ALA A 190 -13.93 -0.74 -2.64
CA ALA A 190 -13.44 -2.10 -2.50
C ALA A 190 -12.65 -2.56 -3.73
N TRP A 191 -13.15 -2.27 -4.94
CA TRP A 191 -12.45 -2.56 -6.20
C TRP A 191 -11.11 -1.84 -6.30
N ASP A 192 -11.09 -0.54 -5.99
CA ASP A 192 -9.85 0.25 -5.96
C ASP A 192 -8.85 -0.32 -4.94
N LEU A 193 -9.33 -0.80 -3.79
CA LEU A 193 -8.49 -1.44 -2.77
C LEU A 193 -7.94 -2.80 -3.25
N ILE A 194 -8.75 -3.63 -3.91
CA ILE A 194 -8.30 -4.90 -4.51
C ILE A 194 -7.14 -4.64 -5.48
N LEU A 195 -7.31 -3.68 -6.40
CA LEU A 195 -6.27 -3.36 -7.38
C LEU A 195 -4.99 -2.82 -6.72
N LYS A 196 -5.12 -1.97 -5.69
CA LYS A 196 -3.98 -1.47 -4.91
C LYS A 196 -3.26 -2.55 -4.12
N SER A 197 -3.99 -3.57 -3.65
CA SER A 197 -3.43 -4.69 -2.87
C SER A 197 -2.77 -5.74 -3.76
N LEU A 198 -3.33 -6.02 -4.95
CA LEU A 198 -2.78 -6.99 -5.90
C LEU A 198 -1.48 -6.52 -6.57
N GLY A 199 -1.37 -5.23 -6.91
CA GLY A 199 -0.20 -4.70 -7.61
C GLY A 199 1.14 -5.06 -6.93
N PRO A 200 1.32 -4.77 -5.64
CA PRO A 200 2.57 -5.11 -4.93
C PRO A 200 2.81 -6.62 -4.76
N LEU A 201 1.76 -7.45 -4.79
CA LEU A 201 1.95 -8.91 -4.80
C LEU A 201 2.58 -9.38 -6.11
N LEU A 202 2.24 -8.71 -7.22
CA LEU A 202 2.76 -8.95 -8.57
C LEU A 202 4.02 -8.13 -8.90
N ASP A 203 4.63 -7.48 -7.91
CA ASP A 203 5.82 -6.63 -8.05
C ASP A 203 5.65 -5.52 -9.11
N VAL A 204 4.46 -4.90 -9.14
CA VAL A 204 4.20 -3.70 -9.95
C VAL A 204 5.12 -2.55 -9.47
N ARG A 205 5.60 -1.77 -10.43
CA ARG A 205 6.46 -0.60 -10.20
C ARG A 205 5.87 0.41 -9.21
N LEU A 206 6.75 1.21 -8.62
CA LEU A 206 6.37 2.32 -7.76
C LEU A 206 5.45 3.33 -8.48
N PRO A 207 4.64 4.09 -7.71
CA PRO A 207 3.86 5.21 -8.25
C PRO A 207 4.76 6.15 -9.08
N VAL A 208 4.22 6.68 -10.18
CA VAL A 208 4.97 7.54 -11.13
C VAL A 208 5.68 8.69 -10.42
N GLN A 209 5.04 9.28 -9.42
CA GLN A 209 5.57 10.38 -8.64
C GLN A 209 6.76 9.94 -7.77
N GLU A 210 6.72 8.74 -7.20
CA GLU A 210 7.85 8.19 -6.44
C GLU A 210 9.03 7.86 -7.39
N GLU A 211 8.77 7.26 -8.55
CA GLU A 211 9.83 7.00 -9.54
C GLU A 211 10.46 8.28 -10.11
N LYS A 212 9.69 9.35 -10.28
CA LYS A 212 10.22 10.66 -10.70
C LYS A 212 11.20 11.22 -9.68
N VAL A 213 10.80 11.24 -8.40
CA VAL A 213 11.67 11.71 -7.30
C VAL A 213 12.93 10.85 -7.21
N LEU A 214 12.81 9.52 -7.37
CA LEU A 214 13.97 8.63 -7.38
C LEU A 214 14.94 8.97 -8.52
N ARG A 215 14.42 9.23 -9.73
CA ARG A 215 15.25 9.64 -10.87
C ARG A 215 15.91 10.99 -10.61
N GLU A 216 15.19 11.96 -10.06
CA GLU A 216 15.74 13.26 -9.69
C GLU A 216 16.90 13.14 -8.68
N ILE A 217 16.77 12.24 -7.70
CA ILE A 217 17.85 11.95 -6.73
C ILE A 217 19.06 11.36 -7.45
N VAL A 218 18.88 10.32 -8.26
CA VAL A 218 20.00 9.70 -9.00
C VAL A 218 20.64 10.71 -9.95
N GLU A 219 19.83 11.49 -10.68
CA GLU A 219 20.28 12.53 -11.61
C GLU A 219 21.03 13.67 -10.93
N SER A 220 20.86 13.88 -9.62
CA SER A 220 21.67 14.86 -8.87
C SER A 220 23.15 14.48 -8.79
N PHE A 221 23.48 13.19 -8.99
CA PHE A 221 24.85 12.67 -9.05
C PHE A 221 25.40 12.53 -10.48
N ARG A 222 24.71 13.08 -11.48
CA ARG A 222 25.02 12.88 -12.90
C ARG A 222 26.46 13.18 -13.29
N ASP A 223 27.17 14.06 -12.60
CA ASP A 223 28.56 14.40 -12.94
C ASP A 223 29.57 13.31 -12.54
N GLU A 224 29.12 12.27 -11.82
CA GLU A 224 29.96 11.22 -11.25
C GLU A 224 29.77 9.84 -11.89
N TYR A 225 28.76 9.69 -12.75
CA TYR A 225 28.49 8.48 -13.52
C TYR A 225 28.19 8.80 -14.99
N VAL A 226 28.30 7.78 -15.85
CA VAL A 226 28.10 7.91 -17.30
C VAL A 226 26.61 7.90 -17.63
N GLU A 227 25.93 6.81 -17.24
CA GLU A 227 24.50 6.63 -17.36
C GLU A 227 23.99 5.68 -16.27
N PHE A 228 22.67 5.64 -16.07
CA PHE A 228 22.03 4.58 -15.31
C PHE A 228 20.91 3.96 -16.15
N HIS A 229 20.72 2.66 -16.03
CA HIS A 229 19.71 1.93 -16.80
C HIS A 229 19.14 0.75 -16.00
N LYS A 230 18.18 0.04 -16.59
CA LYS A 230 17.48 -1.11 -15.95
C LYS A 230 16.92 -0.79 -14.55
N LEU A 231 16.41 0.43 -14.35
CA LEU A 231 15.72 0.79 -13.11
C LEU A 231 14.47 -0.10 -12.94
N ARG A 232 14.45 -0.90 -11.87
CA ARG A 232 13.31 -1.70 -11.45
C ARG A 232 12.91 -1.27 -10.04
N THR A 233 11.61 -1.14 -9.81
CA THR A 233 11.08 -0.73 -8.51
C THR A 233 9.91 -1.61 -8.14
N ARG A 234 9.68 -1.84 -6.85
CA ARG A 234 8.51 -2.57 -6.32
C ARG A 234 8.24 -2.20 -4.86
N LYS A 235 7.06 -2.55 -4.35
CA LYS A 235 6.72 -2.45 -2.92
C LYS A 235 6.42 -3.82 -2.32
N ALA A 236 6.73 -3.97 -1.03
CA ALA A 236 6.26 -5.06 -0.19
C ALA A 236 5.71 -4.44 1.11
N GLY A 237 4.39 -4.33 1.22
CA GLY A 237 3.74 -3.54 2.25
C GLY A 237 4.27 -2.10 2.23
N PRO A 238 4.80 -1.58 3.35
CA PRO A 238 5.35 -0.23 3.40
C PRO A 238 6.81 -0.12 2.92
N GLU A 239 7.47 -1.24 2.60
CA GLU A 239 8.87 -1.28 2.17
C GLU A 239 9.00 -1.07 0.67
N ARG A 240 10.02 -0.30 0.26
CA ARG A 240 10.38 -0.05 -1.14
C ARG A 240 11.61 -0.87 -1.49
N HIS A 241 11.58 -1.57 -2.62
CA HIS A 241 12.78 -2.21 -3.18
C HIS A 241 13.07 -1.61 -4.54
N ILE A 242 14.32 -1.24 -4.75
CA ILE A 242 14.81 -0.56 -5.95
C ILE A 242 16.07 -1.27 -6.40
N ASP A 243 16.13 -1.63 -7.68
CA ASP A 243 17.35 -2.11 -8.31
C ASP A 243 17.69 -1.20 -9.49
N LEU A 244 18.95 -0.82 -9.66
CA LEU A 244 19.41 -0.11 -10.85
C LEU A 244 20.83 -0.53 -11.24
N HIS A 245 21.16 -0.32 -12.52
CA HIS A 245 22.51 -0.43 -13.02
C HIS A 245 23.11 0.96 -13.15
N LEU A 246 24.31 1.16 -12.62
CA LEU A 246 25.04 2.43 -12.67
C LEU A 246 26.34 2.24 -13.45
N VAL A 247 26.48 2.95 -14.57
CA VAL A 247 27.65 2.86 -15.42
C VAL A 247 28.66 3.91 -14.99
N VAL A 248 29.89 3.50 -14.66
CA VAL A 248 30.98 4.37 -14.20
C VAL A 248 32.20 4.27 -15.10
N HIS A 249 33.11 5.25 -15.00
CA HIS A 249 34.34 5.25 -15.80
C HIS A 249 35.27 4.06 -15.43
N PRO A 250 35.94 3.39 -16.40
CA PRO A 250 36.79 2.22 -16.13
C PRO A 250 37.98 2.50 -15.22
N ASP A 251 38.49 3.73 -15.24
CA ASP A 251 39.64 4.13 -14.41
C ASP A 251 39.24 4.54 -12.98
N ARG A 252 37.94 4.52 -12.65
CA ARG A 252 37.47 4.79 -11.29
C ARG A 252 37.82 3.60 -10.40
N SER A 253 38.37 3.84 -9.20
CA SER A 253 38.65 2.74 -8.29
C SER A 253 37.35 2.10 -7.81
N LEU A 254 37.40 0.82 -7.42
CA LEU A 254 36.25 0.14 -6.84
C LEU A 254 35.74 0.87 -5.58
N ALA A 255 36.66 1.43 -4.78
CA ALA A 255 36.33 2.22 -3.60
C ALA A 255 35.54 3.48 -3.96
N ASP A 256 36.04 4.30 -4.91
CA ASP A 256 35.33 5.52 -5.32
C ASP A 256 33.94 5.21 -5.92
N ALA A 257 33.84 4.10 -6.65
CA ALA A 257 32.59 3.63 -7.23
C ALA A 257 31.60 3.22 -6.13
N HIS A 258 32.06 2.48 -5.12
CA HIS A 258 31.26 2.11 -3.96
C HIS A 258 30.82 3.33 -3.15
N ASP A 259 31.71 4.30 -2.92
CA ASP A 259 31.40 5.56 -2.22
C ASP A 259 30.33 6.40 -2.95
N LEU A 260 30.22 6.28 -4.28
CA LEU A 260 29.12 6.89 -5.03
C LEU A 260 27.81 6.14 -4.82
N ALA A 261 27.85 4.80 -4.83
CA ALA A 261 26.67 3.99 -4.53
C ALA A 261 26.14 4.31 -3.13
N ASP A 262 27.00 4.33 -2.11
CA ASP A 262 26.65 4.64 -0.72
C ASP A 262 25.97 6.02 -0.59
N ARG A 263 26.48 7.04 -1.29
CA ARG A 263 25.85 8.38 -1.27
C ARG A 263 24.50 8.43 -1.98
N ILE A 264 24.33 7.69 -3.08
CA ILE A 264 23.04 7.58 -3.75
C ILE A 264 22.04 6.83 -2.85
N GLU A 265 22.47 5.72 -2.23
CA GLU A 265 21.69 4.95 -1.26
C GLU A 265 21.23 5.84 -0.10
N GLN A 266 22.16 6.58 0.51
CA GLN A 266 21.86 7.51 1.60
C GLN A 266 20.86 8.59 1.17
N ALA A 267 21.03 9.21 0.00
CA ALA A 267 20.11 10.24 -0.49
C ALA A 267 18.69 9.70 -0.74
N VAL A 268 18.56 8.43 -1.15
CA VAL A 268 17.27 7.76 -1.31
C VAL A 268 16.64 7.42 0.05
N GLU A 269 17.44 6.93 1.00
CA GLU A 269 16.99 6.61 2.36
C GLU A 269 16.53 7.84 3.13
N GLU A 270 17.17 9.00 2.94
CA GLU A 270 16.73 10.28 3.50
C GLU A 270 15.34 10.71 2.99
N ARG A 271 14.96 10.27 1.77
CA ARG A 271 13.67 10.62 1.17
C ARG A 271 12.54 9.71 1.64
N TRP A 272 12.81 8.42 1.81
CA TRP A 272 11.83 7.42 2.21
C TRP A 272 12.41 6.44 3.22
N ASP A 273 11.84 6.47 4.42
CA ASP A 273 12.04 5.41 5.41
C ASP A 273 11.67 4.04 4.81
N ARG A 274 12.44 3.00 5.17
CA ARG A 274 12.22 1.60 4.76
C ARG A 274 12.35 1.40 3.24
N THR A 275 13.48 1.83 2.71
CA THR A 275 13.87 1.61 1.31
C THR A 275 15.10 0.73 1.28
N SER A 276 15.13 -0.22 0.34
CA SER A 276 16.30 -1.02 0.02
C SER A 276 16.65 -0.76 -1.43
N LEU A 277 17.84 -0.20 -1.65
CA LEU A 277 18.40 0.09 -2.97
C LEU A 277 19.56 -0.87 -3.24
N LEU A 278 19.54 -1.51 -4.40
CA LEU A 278 20.65 -2.31 -4.91
C LEU A 278 21.20 -1.67 -6.18
N ILE A 279 22.45 -1.22 -6.12
CA ILE A 279 23.16 -0.62 -7.26
C ILE A 279 24.15 -1.63 -7.83
N HIS A 280 23.87 -2.14 -9.03
CA HIS A 280 24.84 -2.93 -9.78
C HIS A 280 25.74 -2.00 -10.60
N MET A 281 27.03 -1.95 -10.24
CA MET A 281 27.98 -1.09 -10.94
C MET A 281 28.57 -1.77 -12.17
N GLU A 282 28.56 -1.07 -13.29
CA GLU A 282 29.11 -1.53 -14.56
C GLU A 282 30.20 -0.57 -15.07
N PRO A 283 31.35 -1.06 -15.56
CA PRO A 283 32.32 -0.21 -16.21
C PRO A 283 31.83 0.21 -17.60
N CYS A 284 32.05 1.48 -17.97
CA CYS A 284 31.76 1.95 -19.31
C CYS A 284 32.62 1.22 -20.35
N GLN A 285 31.98 0.67 -21.38
CA GLN A 285 32.69 -0.06 -22.45
C GLN A 285 33.03 0.82 -23.66
N ALA A 286 32.60 2.09 -23.65
CA ALA A 286 32.87 3.02 -24.74
C ALA A 286 34.38 3.34 -24.79
N ARG A 287 35.01 3.05 -25.94
CA ARG A 287 36.43 3.31 -26.16
C ARG A 287 36.75 4.80 -26.31
N ASP A 288 35.79 5.58 -26.81
CA ASP A 288 35.93 7.03 -27.04
C ASP A 288 34.96 7.82 -26.13
N CYS A 289 35.51 8.51 -25.14
CA CYS A 289 34.75 9.40 -24.25
C CYS A 289 34.25 10.68 -24.94
N ALA A 290 34.72 10.97 -26.16
CA ALA A 290 34.40 12.20 -26.90
C ALA A 290 32.93 12.34 -27.32
N GLY A 291 32.17 11.23 -27.35
CA GLY A 291 30.72 11.23 -27.62
C GLY A 291 29.84 11.17 -26.37
N CYS A 292 30.42 11.15 -25.17
CA CYS A 292 29.67 11.02 -23.92
C CYS A 292 29.13 12.38 -23.47
N GLY A 293 27.81 12.52 -23.37
CA GLY A 293 27.13 13.77 -22.98
C GLY A 293 27.38 14.21 -21.54
N ASN A 294 27.99 13.35 -20.72
CA ASN A 294 28.54 13.67 -19.42
C ASN A 294 30.07 13.52 -19.49
N PRO A 295 30.85 14.58 -19.19
CA PRO A 295 32.29 14.48 -19.21
C PRO A 295 32.73 13.48 -18.13
N CYS A 296 33.29 12.35 -18.56
CA CYS A 296 33.97 11.41 -17.69
C CYS A 296 35.08 12.16 -16.95
N ARG A 297 34.83 12.66 -15.73
CA ARG A 297 35.92 13.16 -14.89
C ARG A 297 36.70 11.94 -14.41
N THR A 298 37.89 11.76 -14.98
CA THR A 298 38.92 10.94 -14.34
C THR A 298 39.17 11.49 -12.94
N PRO A 299 39.32 10.64 -11.90
CA PRO A 299 39.58 11.10 -10.55
C PRO A 299 40.81 12.04 -10.49
N PRO A 300 40.81 13.09 -9.66
CA PRO A 300 41.99 13.92 -9.45
C PRO A 300 43.11 13.05 -8.85
N GLY A 301 44.17 12.79 -9.63
CA GLY A 301 45.30 11.95 -9.21
C GLY A 301 45.70 10.84 -10.18
N ASP A 302 44.98 10.66 -11.30
CA ASP A 302 45.39 9.70 -12.32
C ASP A 302 46.68 10.14 -13.04
N ARG A 303 47.78 9.43 -12.78
CA ARG A 303 49.07 9.64 -13.45
C ARG A 303 49.06 9.31 -14.95
N ARG A 304 47.96 8.76 -15.47
CA ARG A 304 47.77 8.48 -16.90
C ARG A 304 47.04 9.60 -17.64
N ALA A 305 46.59 10.66 -16.95
CA ALA A 305 46.07 11.88 -17.56
C ALA A 305 47.21 12.68 -18.21
N GLY A 306 47.72 12.20 -19.34
CA GLY A 306 48.85 12.79 -20.06
C GLY A 306 49.63 11.82 -20.92
N ILE A 307 49.42 10.50 -20.80
CA ILE A 307 50.13 9.50 -21.60
C ILE A 307 49.43 9.34 -22.96
N PRO A 308 50.11 9.65 -24.08
CA PRO A 308 49.58 9.48 -25.43
C PRO A 308 49.17 8.03 -25.68
N GLU A 309 48.10 7.85 -26.45
CA GLU A 309 47.45 6.56 -26.72
C GLU A 309 48.38 5.44 -27.23
N ARG A 310 49.50 5.82 -27.88
CA ARG A 310 50.53 4.89 -28.36
C ARG A 310 51.29 4.18 -27.24
N GLU A 311 51.50 4.81 -26.09
CA GLU A 311 52.27 4.23 -24.98
C GLU A 311 51.42 3.33 -24.07
N ARG A 312 50.10 3.33 -24.25
CA ARG A 312 49.18 2.43 -23.52
C ARG A 312 49.09 1.04 -24.15
N ARG A 313 49.52 0.88 -25.41
CA ARG A 313 49.65 -0.44 -26.04
C ARG A 313 50.98 -1.05 -25.60
N GLY A 314 50.92 -1.94 -24.62
CA GLY A 314 52.02 -2.88 -24.39
C GLY A 314 52.35 -3.66 -25.67
N PRO A 315 53.60 -4.14 -25.83
CA PRO A 315 53.94 -5.01 -26.95
C PRO A 315 53.04 -6.25 -26.84
N ASP A 316 52.58 -6.78 -27.97
CA ASP A 316 51.79 -8.03 -28.11
C ASP A 316 50.30 -7.84 -28.41
N ARG A 317 49.95 -7.21 -29.54
CA ARG A 317 48.75 -7.57 -30.35
C ARG A 317 48.95 -7.37 -31.86
N GLU A 318 50.16 -7.60 -32.39
CA GLU A 318 50.40 -7.63 -33.86
C GLU A 318 50.67 -9.04 -34.42
N ALA A 319 50.68 -10.10 -33.59
CA ALA A 319 51.05 -11.45 -34.03
C ALA A 319 49.88 -12.44 -34.21
N ALA A 320 48.63 -11.99 -34.32
CA ALA A 320 47.47 -12.86 -34.57
C ALA A 320 46.76 -12.50 -35.89
N GLY A 321 47.54 -12.47 -36.96
CA GLY A 321 47.05 -12.30 -38.33
C GLY A 321 47.93 -13.09 -39.29
N GLY A 322 47.66 -14.39 -39.43
CA GLY A 322 48.28 -15.27 -40.43
C GLY A 322 47.22 -16.20 -41.02
N PRO A 323 47.21 -16.43 -42.35
CA PRO A 323 46.09 -17.05 -43.05
C PRO A 323 46.15 -18.59 -42.98
N ASN A 324 45.02 -19.21 -42.66
CA ASN A 324 44.48 -20.46 -43.25
C ASN A 324 43.10 -20.74 -42.66
#